data_AF-A0A6I7R660-F1
#
_entry.id   AF-A0A6I7R660-F1
#
_cell.length_a   1.000
_cell.length_b   1.000
_cell.length_c   1.000
_cell.angle_alpha   90.00
_cell.angle_beta   90.00
_cell.angle_gamma   90.00
#
_symmetry.space_group_name_H-M   'P 1'
#
loop_
_entity.id
_entity.type
_entity.pdbx_description
1 polymer ?
#
loop_
_entity_poly.entity_id
_entity_poly.type
_entity_poly.pdbx_seq_one_letter_code
_entity_poly.pdbx_strand_id
1 'polypeptide(L)'
;MPDMQRFVFLFFLMCINLKFTHSQEIVYKPIFGGINFYQDDKQLSDTELKNILQTNDLSAHYLRRAEANKRIGRVLSSIGGFIIGYQLANYLYGSKLNWEIAAIGGGIVLLSVPLNVRYLSLKKMATITYNENRNESSFNQTKPKLHITSGGANFGFILNF
;
A
#
# COMPACT_ATOMS: atom_id res chain seq x y z
N MET A 1 -16.05 -51.29 26.26
CA MET A 1 -16.25 -50.10 25.40
C MET A 1 -15.51 -48.81 25.84
N PRO A 2 -14.50 -48.80 26.75
CA PRO A 2 -13.81 -47.54 27.11
C PRO A 2 -12.80 -47.08 26.04
N ASP A 3 -12.28 -47.99 25.20
CA ASP A 3 -11.27 -47.66 24.19
C ASP A 3 -11.83 -46.85 23.02
N MET A 4 -13.11 -47.07 22.67
CA MET A 4 -13.78 -46.33 21.60
C MET A 4 -14.04 -44.86 21.98
N GLN A 5 -14.31 -44.58 23.26
CA GLN A 5 -14.50 -43.21 23.76
C GLN A 5 -13.19 -42.41 23.80
N ARG A 6 -12.06 -43.08 24.04
CA ARG A 6 -10.72 -42.46 24.03
C ARG A 6 -10.31 -42.02 22.63
N PHE A 7 -10.61 -42.82 21.61
CA PHE A 7 -10.37 -42.47 20.20
C PHE A 7 -11.19 -41.26 19.75
N VAL A 8 -12.46 -41.20 20.12
CA VAL A 8 -13.34 -40.05 19.79
C VAL A 8 -12.85 -38.77 20.47
N PHE A 9 -12.40 -38.87 21.73
CA PHE A 9 -11.86 -37.71 22.47
C PHE A 9 -10.53 -37.20 21.89
N LEU A 10 -9.63 -38.10 21.49
CA LEU A 10 -8.37 -37.76 20.82
C LEU A 10 -8.62 -37.11 19.46
N PHE A 11 -9.59 -37.61 18.70
CA PHE A 11 -10.01 -37.02 17.42
C PHE A 11 -10.57 -35.60 17.63
N PHE A 12 -11.39 -35.40 18.65
CA PHE A 12 -11.93 -34.08 19.00
C PHE A 12 -10.84 -33.07 19.42
N LEU A 13 -9.85 -33.51 20.20
CA LEU A 13 -8.68 -32.70 20.59
C LEU A 13 -7.82 -32.27 19.38
N MET A 14 -7.71 -33.12 18.36
CA MET A 14 -6.98 -32.82 17.14
C MET A 14 -7.69 -31.75 16.29
N CYS A 15 -9.02 -31.78 16.24
CA CYS A 15 -9.82 -30.78 15.52
C CYS A 15 -9.73 -29.37 16.13
N ILE A 16 -9.53 -29.24 17.45
CA ILE A 16 -9.43 -27.94 18.14
C ILE A 16 -8.14 -27.18 17.75
N ASN A 17 -7.11 -27.87 17.27
CA ASN A 17 -5.83 -27.28 16.88
C ASN A 17 -5.79 -26.76 15.44
N LEU A 18 -6.90 -26.82 14.69
CA LEU A 18 -7.03 -26.11 13.42
C LEU A 18 -7.19 -24.61 13.68
N LYS A 19 -6.10 -23.97 14.09
CA LYS A 19 -6.01 -22.51 14.05
C LYS A 19 -6.10 -22.11 12.58
N PHE A 20 -7.13 -21.33 12.24
CA PHE A 20 -7.19 -20.63 10.98
C PHE A 20 -5.94 -19.75 10.86
N THR A 21 -5.01 -20.15 10.01
CA THR A 21 -3.99 -19.22 9.49
C THR A 21 -4.76 -18.16 8.71
N HIS A 22 -5.11 -17.05 9.39
CA HIS A 22 -5.45 -15.84 8.69
C HIS A 22 -4.18 -15.40 7.97
N SER A 23 -4.20 -15.49 6.64
CA SER A 23 -3.19 -14.86 5.81
C SER A 23 -3.22 -13.38 6.17
N GLN A 24 -2.17 -12.91 6.85
CA GLN A 24 -2.05 -11.53 7.27
C GLN A 24 -1.80 -10.67 6.03
N GLU A 25 -2.87 -10.34 5.33
CA GLU A 25 -2.89 -9.48 4.15
C GLU A 25 -2.77 -8.02 4.58
N ILE A 26 -1.91 -7.27 3.89
CA ILE A 26 -1.79 -5.84 4.13
C ILE A 26 -2.86 -5.13 3.29
N VAL A 27 -3.79 -4.44 3.97
CA VAL A 27 -4.86 -3.65 3.34
C VAL A 27 -4.45 -2.17 3.34
N TYR A 28 -4.60 -1.50 2.21
CA TYR A 28 -4.41 -0.05 2.12
C TYR A 28 -5.75 0.69 2.13
N LYS A 29 -5.82 1.81 2.85
CA LYS A 29 -6.99 2.71 2.87
C LYS A 29 -6.55 4.13 2.46
N PRO A 30 -7.19 4.75 1.45
CA PRO A 30 -6.89 6.13 1.08
C PRO A 30 -7.33 7.09 2.19
N ILE A 31 -6.52 8.12 2.44
CA ILE A 31 -6.82 9.21 3.36
C ILE A 31 -6.58 10.56 2.68
N PHE A 32 -7.06 11.65 3.27
CA PHE A 32 -6.78 12.98 2.75
C PHE A 32 -5.26 13.24 2.76
N GLY A 33 -4.67 13.38 1.57
CA GLY A 33 -3.23 13.61 1.40
C GLY A 33 -2.33 12.36 1.45
N GLY A 34 -2.87 11.14 1.43
CA GLY A 34 -2.02 9.94 1.45
C GLY A 34 -2.76 8.60 1.47
N ILE A 35 -2.04 7.56 1.91
CA ILE A 35 -2.57 6.21 2.09
C ILE A 35 -2.07 5.65 3.43
N ASN A 36 -2.97 5.01 4.18
CA ASN A 36 -2.64 4.25 5.38
C ASN A 36 -2.63 2.76 5.07
N PHE A 37 -1.75 2.02 5.74
CA PHE A 37 -1.63 0.57 5.61
C PHE A 37 -2.08 -0.07 6.91
N TYR A 38 -2.79 -1.19 6.81
CA TYR A 38 -3.34 -1.95 7.92
C TYR A 38 -2.99 -3.42 7.76
N GLN A 39 -2.72 -4.09 8.87
CA GLN A 39 -2.55 -5.54 8.95
C GLN A 39 -3.24 -6.00 10.23
N ASP A 40 -4.13 -6.99 10.12
CA ASP A 40 -4.94 -7.51 11.24
C ASP A 40 -5.65 -6.37 12.02
N ASP A 41 -6.28 -5.45 11.28
CA ASP A 41 -6.94 -4.22 11.78
C ASP A 41 -6.05 -3.21 12.53
N LYS A 42 -4.75 -3.51 12.70
CA LYS A 42 -3.76 -2.57 13.23
C LYS A 42 -3.20 -1.70 12.12
N GLN A 43 -3.20 -0.39 12.34
CA GLN A 43 -2.50 0.53 11.44
C GLN A 43 -0.99 0.29 11.53
N LEU A 44 -0.35 0.04 10.39
CA LEU A 44 1.09 -0.12 10.28
C LEU A 44 1.77 1.25 10.17
N SER A 45 2.82 1.45 10.95
CA SER A 45 3.75 2.56 10.77
C SER A 45 4.58 2.39 9.49
N ASP A 46 5.15 3.48 8.97
CA ASP A 46 6.03 3.45 7.77
C ASP A 46 7.24 2.51 7.99
N THR A 47 7.72 2.43 9.23
CA THR A 47 8.84 1.55 9.64
C THR A 47 8.43 0.08 9.71
N GLU A 48 7.29 -0.23 10.34
CA GLU A 48 6.78 -1.61 10.39
C GLU A 48 6.49 -2.13 8.98
N LEU A 49 5.81 -1.33 8.16
CA LEU A 49 5.54 -1.65 6.76
C LEU A 49 6.84 -1.90 5.99
N LYS A 50 7.86 -1.05 6.17
CA LYS A 50 9.16 -1.24 5.54
C LYS A 50 9.81 -2.55 5.95
N ASN A 51 9.84 -2.88 7.24
CA ASN A 51 10.44 -4.10 7.73
C ASN A 51 9.74 -5.34 7.15
N ILE A 52 8.41 -5.31 7.04
CA ILE A 52 7.63 -6.39 6.44
C ILE A 52 7.92 -6.50 4.93
N LEU A 53 7.89 -5.39 4.20
CA LEU A 53 8.11 -5.40 2.75
C LEU A 53 9.56 -5.71 2.36
N GLN A 54 10.53 -5.53 3.27
CA GLN A 54 11.93 -5.85 3.04
C GLN A 54 12.23 -7.35 3.06
N THR A 55 11.32 -8.19 3.56
CA THR A 55 11.54 -9.65 3.57
C THR A 55 11.43 -10.28 2.18
N ASN A 56 10.90 -9.55 1.19
CA ASN A 56 10.78 -10.00 -0.20
C ASN A 56 11.60 -9.07 -1.11
N ASP A 57 12.47 -9.65 -1.95
CA ASP A 57 13.39 -8.88 -2.81
C ASP A 57 12.67 -7.99 -3.84
N LEU A 58 11.54 -8.45 -4.41
CA LEU A 58 10.75 -7.68 -5.36
C LEU A 58 10.06 -6.49 -4.68
N SER A 59 9.44 -6.72 -3.51
CA SER A 59 8.85 -5.67 -2.69
C SER A 59 9.89 -4.65 -2.21
N ALA A 60 11.08 -5.12 -1.82
CA ALA A 60 12.21 -4.28 -1.40
C ALA A 60 12.69 -3.37 -2.54
N HIS A 61 12.73 -3.85 -3.78
CA HIS A 61 13.10 -3.03 -4.94
C HIS A 61 12.11 -1.87 -5.17
N TYR A 62 10.80 -2.12 -5.11
CA TYR A 62 9.79 -1.06 -5.22
C TYR A 62 9.89 -0.06 -4.07
N LEU A 63 10.15 -0.54 -2.85
CA LEU A 63 10.30 0.30 -1.67
C LEU A 63 11.52 1.23 -1.79
N ARG A 64 12.67 0.73 -2.25
CA ARG A 64 13.87 1.55 -2.51
C ARG A 64 13.59 2.67 -3.52
N ARG A 65 12.87 2.36 -4.60
CA ARG A 65 12.45 3.38 -5.59
C ARG A 65 11.50 4.40 -4.98
N ALA A 66 10.59 3.97 -4.11
CA ALA A 66 9.69 4.87 -3.41
C ALA A 66 10.48 5.87 -2.53
N GLU A 67 11.45 5.36 -1.76
CA GLU A 67 12.31 6.19 -0.92
C GLU A 67 13.15 7.20 -1.71
N ALA A 68 13.69 6.80 -2.87
CA ALA A 68 14.42 7.70 -3.75
C ALA A 68 13.54 8.88 -4.21
N ASN A 69 12.33 8.61 -4.68
CA ASN A 69 11.38 9.66 -5.07
C ASN A 69 10.98 10.55 -3.88
N LYS A 70 10.79 9.99 -2.68
CA LYS A 70 10.50 10.75 -1.46
C LYS A 70 11.65 11.70 -1.09
N ARG A 71 12.90 11.25 -1.22
CA ARG A 71 14.08 12.09 -0.95
C ARG A 71 14.19 13.24 -1.94
N ILE A 72 14.06 12.95 -3.24
CA ILE A 72 14.10 13.97 -4.30
C ILE A 72 12.96 14.97 -4.10
N GLY A 73 11.74 14.47 -3.91
CA GLY A 73 10.57 15.30 -3.66
C GLY A 73 10.78 16.22 -2.45
N ARG A 74 11.31 15.70 -1.34
CA ARG A 74 11.62 16.50 -0.15
C ARG A 74 12.61 17.63 -0.45
N VAL A 75 13.69 17.34 -1.17
CA VAL A 75 14.69 18.36 -1.54
C VAL A 75 14.04 19.44 -2.41
N LEU A 76 13.27 19.06 -3.42
CA LEU A 76 12.56 20.01 -4.30
C LEU A 76 11.57 20.85 -3.51
N SER A 77 10.73 20.24 -2.67
CA SER A 77 9.77 20.97 -1.83
C SER A 77 10.46 21.90 -0.84
N SER A 78 11.59 21.50 -0.26
CA SER A 78 12.39 22.37 0.63
C SER A 78 12.96 23.56 -0.10
N ILE A 79 13.55 23.37 -1.29
CA ILE A 79 14.09 24.46 -2.10
C ILE A 79 12.97 25.40 -2.55
N GLY A 80 11.89 24.85 -3.13
CA GLY A 80 10.76 25.66 -3.61
C GLY A 80 10.06 26.40 -2.48
N GLY A 81 9.83 25.74 -1.34
CA GLY A 81 9.25 26.35 -0.14
C GLY A 81 10.15 27.42 0.47
N PHE A 82 11.47 27.21 0.49
CA PHE A 82 12.43 28.22 0.94
C PHE A 82 12.40 29.46 0.04
N ILE A 83 12.39 29.28 -1.28
CA ILE A 83 12.33 30.39 -2.24
C ILE A 83 11.04 31.20 -2.03
N ILE A 84 9.88 30.55 -1.93
CA ILE A 84 8.60 31.24 -1.69
C ILE A 84 8.63 31.95 -0.33
N GLY A 85 9.05 31.25 0.73
CA GLY A 85 9.11 31.79 2.09
C GLY A 85 10.06 32.96 2.24
N TYR A 86 11.24 32.89 1.60
CA TYR A 86 12.22 33.98 1.58
C TYR A 86 11.65 35.24 0.92
N GLN A 87 10.96 35.08 -0.22
CA GLN A 87 10.34 36.22 -0.90
C GLN A 87 9.17 36.81 -0.13
N LEU A 88 8.37 35.97 0.53
CA LEU A 88 7.32 36.44 1.43
C LEU A 88 7.90 37.20 2.64
N ALA A 89 8.98 36.70 3.23
CA ALA A 89 9.68 37.39 4.32
C ALA A 89 10.23 38.75 3.88
N ASN A 90 10.91 38.81 2.73
CA ASN A 90 11.42 40.06 2.17
C ASN A 90 10.32 41.11 1.98
N TYR A 91 9.14 40.69 1.51
CA TYR A 91 7.99 41.57 1.36
C TYR A 91 7.53 42.15 2.71
N LEU A 92 7.48 41.34 3.77
CA LEU A 92 7.13 41.80 5.12
C LEU A 92 8.15 42.79 5.70
N TYR A 93 9.43 42.65 5.36
CA TYR A 93 10.50 43.58 5.76
C TYR A 93 10.58 44.85 4.88
N GLY A 94 9.58 45.11 4.03
CA GLY A 94 9.50 46.30 3.20
C GLY A 94 10.36 46.25 1.93
N SER A 95 10.93 45.09 1.60
CA SER A 95 11.61 44.88 0.32
C SER A 95 10.61 44.53 -0.79
N LYS A 96 10.98 44.78 -2.04
CA LYS A 96 10.11 44.46 -3.19
C LYS A 96 10.01 42.95 -3.37
N LEU A 97 8.78 42.44 -3.45
CA LEU A 97 8.50 41.05 -3.79
C LEU A 97 8.86 40.79 -5.24
N ASN A 98 9.79 39.85 -5.49
CA ASN A 98 10.06 39.38 -6.85
C ASN A 98 9.16 38.17 -7.15
N TRP A 99 8.07 38.43 -7.87
CA TRP A 99 7.07 37.44 -8.24
C TRP A 99 7.62 36.38 -9.22
N GLU A 100 8.63 36.72 -10.03
CA GLU A 100 9.28 35.76 -10.94
C GLU A 100 10.01 34.67 -10.15
N ILE A 101 10.77 35.06 -9.13
CA ILE A 101 11.48 34.13 -8.24
C ILE A 101 10.49 33.30 -7.42
N ALA A 102 9.41 33.93 -6.91
CA ALA A 102 8.35 33.21 -6.22
C ALA A 102 7.64 32.20 -7.13
N ALA A 103 7.40 32.55 -8.41
CA ALA A 103 6.82 31.66 -9.41
C ALA A 103 7.74 30.48 -9.74
N ILE A 104 9.06 30.69 -9.82
CA ILE A 104 10.05 29.60 -9.96
C ILE A 104 9.97 28.66 -8.75
N GLY A 105 9.93 29.21 -7.53
CA GLY A 105 9.74 28.41 -6.31
C GLY A 105 8.45 27.59 -6.34
N GLY A 106 7.34 28.20 -6.79
CA GLY A 106 6.06 27.52 -7.00
C GLY A 106 6.14 26.41 -8.03
N GLY A 107 6.81 26.63 -9.16
CA GLY A 107 7.04 25.63 -10.21
C GLY A 107 7.82 24.41 -9.68
N ILE A 108 8.84 24.63 -8.85
CA ILE A 108 9.61 23.53 -8.24
C ILE A 108 8.73 22.70 -7.29
N VAL A 109 7.86 23.36 -6.50
CA VAL A 109 6.90 22.65 -5.65
C VAL A 109 5.90 21.85 -6.49
N LEU A 110 5.41 22.39 -7.60
CA LEU A 110 4.51 21.67 -8.51
C LEU A 110 5.19 20.44 -9.13
N LEU A 111 6.48 20.50 -9.47
CA LEU A 111 7.23 19.34 -9.94
C LEU A 111 7.40 18.25 -8.87
N SER A 112 7.27 18.58 -7.58
CA SER A 112 7.30 17.59 -6.50
C SER A 112 6.00 16.78 -6.37
N VAL A 113 4.87 17.27 -6.91
CA VAL A 113 3.57 16.58 -6.88
C VAL A 113 3.60 15.21 -7.57
N PRO A 114 4.04 15.07 -8.84
CA PRO A 114 4.10 13.75 -9.49
C PRO A 114 5.07 12.80 -8.80
N LEU A 115 6.13 13.29 -8.16
CA LEU A 115 7.04 12.47 -7.37
C LEU A 115 6.35 11.86 -6.15
N ASN A 116 5.47 12.61 -5.48
CA ASN A 116 4.71 12.11 -4.34
C ASN A 116 3.65 11.08 -4.78
N VAL A 117 2.95 11.33 -5.90
CA VAL A 117 2.02 10.35 -6.49
C VAL A 117 2.75 9.04 -6.81
N ARG A 118 3.96 9.13 -7.39
CA ARG A 118 4.80 7.98 -7.70
C ARG A 118 5.29 7.24 -6.44
N TYR A 119 5.60 7.97 -5.36
CA TYR A 119 5.92 7.36 -4.07
C TYR A 119 4.77 6.50 -3.54
N LEU A 120 3.54 7.04 -3.55
CA LEU A 120 2.34 6.31 -3.11
C LEU A 120 2.06 5.09 -3.99
N SER A 121 2.19 5.22 -5.30
CA SER A 121 1.96 4.10 -6.23
C SER A 121 3.00 2.98 -6.05
N LEU A 122 4.27 3.33 -5.85
CA LEU A 122 5.34 2.34 -5.60
C LEU A 122 5.13 1.60 -4.27
N LYS A 123 4.70 2.29 -3.21
CA LYS A 123 4.35 1.63 -1.93
C LYS A 123 3.16 0.68 -2.07
N LYS A 124 2.14 1.09 -2.84
CA LYS A 124 1.01 0.22 -3.16
C LYS A 124 1.48 -1.03 -3.91
N MET A 125 2.30 -0.87 -4.95
CA MET A 125 2.84 -2.01 -5.71
C MET A 125 3.68 -2.94 -4.83
N ALA A 126 4.55 -2.41 -3.96
CA ALA A 126 5.33 -3.22 -3.03
C ALA A 126 4.43 -4.09 -2.13
N THR A 127 3.30 -3.53 -1.69
CA THR A 127 2.30 -4.22 -0.85
C THR A 127 1.54 -5.29 -1.63
N ILE A 128 1.12 -4.99 -2.85
CA ILE A 128 0.47 -5.94 -3.76
C ILE A 128 1.41 -7.12 -4.03
N THR A 129 2.66 -6.85 -4.42
CA THR A 129 3.67 -7.89 -4.68
C THR A 129 3.95 -8.74 -3.43
N TYR A 130 3.96 -8.13 -2.24
CA TYR A 130 4.11 -8.87 -0.98
C TYR A 130 2.92 -9.82 -0.74
N ASN A 131 1.69 -9.32 -0.93
CA ASN A 131 0.48 -10.13 -0.76
C ASN A 131 0.39 -11.25 -1.82
N GLU A 132 0.73 -10.96 -3.08
CA GLU A 132 0.74 -11.92 -4.20
C GLU A 132 1.75 -13.05 -3.96
N ASN A 133 2.99 -12.72 -3.59
CA ASN A 133 4.03 -13.72 -3.31
C ASN A 133 3.65 -14.65 -2.15
N ARG A 134 2.87 -14.15 -1.18
CA ARG A 134 2.34 -14.98 -0.08
C ARG A 134 1.17 -15.86 -0.51
N ASN A 135 0.35 -15.38 -1.44
CA ASN A 135 -0.82 -16.11 -1.95
C ASN A 135 -0.42 -17.22 -2.94
N GLU A 136 0.73 -17.13 -3.61
CA GLU A 136 1.29 -18.25 -4.40
C GLU A 136 1.62 -19.49 -3.54
N SER A 137 1.81 -19.32 -2.23
CA SER A 137 1.98 -20.43 -1.27
C SER A 137 0.65 -21.00 -0.75
N SER A 138 -0.48 -20.39 -1.13
CA SER A 138 -1.83 -20.82 -0.73
C SER A 138 -2.63 -21.13 -1.98
N PHE A 139 -2.76 -22.42 -2.29
CA PHE A 139 -3.46 -23.06 -3.42
C PHE A 139 -4.96 -22.71 -3.57
N ASN A 140 -5.43 -21.52 -3.18
CA ASN A 140 -6.87 -21.21 -3.04
C ASN A 140 -7.20 -19.70 -3.14
N GLN A 141 -6.72 -19.01 -4.17
CA GLN A 141 -7.23 -17.67 -4.51
C GLN A 141 -7.65 -17.54 -5.97
N THR A 142 -8.42 -18.51 -6.44
CA THR A 142 -9.40 -18.22 -7.48
C THR A 142 -10.56 -17.52 -6.77
N LYS A 143 -10.71 -16.20 -6.96
CA LYS A 143 -11.95 -15.51 -6.57
C LYS A 143 -12.98 -15.89 -7.65
N PRO A 144 -13.90 -16.84 -7.43
CA PRO A 144 -14.81 -17.27 -8.49
C PRO A 144 -15.64 -16.08 -8.92
N LYS A 145 -15.42 -15.60 -10.14
CA LYS A 145 -16.22 -14.53 -10.73
C LYS A 145 -17.40 -15.16 -11.43
N LEU A 146 -18.57 -15.06 -10.81
CA LEU A 146 -19.84 -15.48 -11.41
C LEU A 146 -20.27 -14.43 -12.44
N HIS A 147 -20.21 -14.78 -13.72
CA HIS A 147 -20.78 -13.96 -14.78
C HIS A 147 -22.11 -14.56 -15.21
N ILE A 148 -23.17 -13.74 -15.20
CA ILE A 148 -24.47 -14.11 -15.74
C ILE A 148 -24.48 -13.65 -17.19
N THR A 149 -24.56 -14.59 -18.13
CA THR A 149 -24.67 -14.28 -19.56
C THR A 149 -26.04 -14.66 -20.08
N SER A 150 -26.62 -13.80 -20.92
CA SER A 150 -27.89 -14.03 -21.60
C SER A 150 -27.67 -13.91 -23.10
N GLY A 151 -27.83 -15.03 -23.83
CA GLY A 151 -27.70 -15.08 -25.28
C GLY A 151 -28.88 -15.82 -25.90
N GLY A 152 -29.72 -15.08 -26.64
CA GLY A 152 -30.85 -15.62 -27.41
C GLY A 152 -32.02 -16.11 -26.57
N ALA A 153 -31.96 -17.36 -26.11
CA ALA A 153 -33.03 -18.05 -25.35
C ALA A 153 -32.50 -18.89 -24.17
N ASN A 154 -31.24 -18.70 -23.75
CA ASN A 154 -30.63 -19.42 -22.62
C ASN A 154 -30.01 -18.44 -21.62
N PHE A 155 -30.28 -18.66 -20.33
CA PHE A 155 -29.57 -18.05 -19.22
C PHE A 155 -28.48 -19.01 -18.76
N GLY A 156 -27.22 -18.56 -18.75
CA GLY A 156 -26.07 -19.35 -18.32
C GLY A 156 -25.31 -18.66 -17.20
N PHE A 157 -24.87 -19.44 -16.23
CA PHE A 157 -23.88 -19.02 -15.23
C PHE A 157 -22.50 -19.48 -15.69
N ILE A 158 -21.58 -18.54 -15.91
CA ILE A 158 -20.19 -18.85 -16.20
C ILE A 158 -19.39 -18.61 -14.92
N LEU A 159 -18.81 -19.69 -14.40
CA LEU A 159 -17.86 -19.67 -13.30
C LEU A 159 -16.46 -19.83 -13.89
N ASN A 160 -15.68 -18.77 -13.82
CA ASN A 160 -14.25 -18.82 -14.10
C ASN A 160 -13.51 -19.03 -12.79
N PHE A 161 -12.76 -20.14 -12.72
CA PHE A 161 -11.86 -20.49 -11.64
C PHE A 161 -10.48 -19.94 -11.98
#